data_AF-A0A9E5FU19-F1
#
_entry.id   AF-A0A9E5FU19-F1
#
_cell.length_a   1.000
_cell.length_b   1.000
_cell.length_c   1.000
_cell.angle_alpha   90.00
_cell.angle_beta   90.00
_cell.angle_gamma   90.00
#
_symmetry.space_group_name_H-M   'P 1'
#
loop_
_entity.id
_entity.type
_entity.pdbx_description
1 polymer ?
#
loop_
_entity_poly.entity_id
_entity_poly.type
_entity_poly.pdbx_seq_one_letter_code
_entity_poly.pdbx_strand_id
1 'polypeptide(L)'
;MAFIDTVKMEIFATIAALLVDKSQVVTDTMPLIGGDSPLDSMQLIELCLALEDKATTLGFEFDWTSDTAMSRSRSMFRTAGSLVAEFVSQMGGNS
;
A
#
# COMPACT_ATOMS: atom_id res chain seq x y z
N MET A 1 -18.67 4.60 2.61
CA MET A 1 -17.99 3.52 3.36
C MET A 1 -17.58 2.35 2.46
N ALA A 2 -18.50 1.62 1.81
CA ALA A 2 -18.20 0.35 1.11
C ALA A 2 -17.02 0.35 0.11
N PHE A 3 -16.79 1.45 -0.61
CA PHE A 3 -15.72 1.53 -1.60
C PHE A 3 -14.30 1.51 -0.99
N ILE A 4 -14.13 2.14 0.17
CA ILE A 4 -12.85 2.20 0.90
C ILE A 4 -12.45 0.80 1.35
N ASP A 5 -13.42 0.03 1.86
CA ASP A 5 -13.22 -1.36 2.28
C ASP A 5 -12.81 -2.25 1.11
N THR A 6 -13.41 -2.06 -0.07
CA THR A 6 -13.02 -2.78 -1.30
C THR A 6 -11.56 -2.48 -1.67
N VAL A 7 -11.18 -1.19 -1.74
CA VAL A 7 -9.79 -0.80 -2.05
C VAL A 7 -8.82 -1.40 -1.05
N LYS A 8 -9.14 -1.33 0.25
CA LYS A 8 -8.33 -1.95 1.31
C LYS A 8 -8.14 -3.45 1.11
N MET A 9 -9.23 -4.18 0.86
CA MET A 9 -9.17 -5.63 0.63
C MET A 9 -8.31 -5.97 -0.59
N GLU A 10 -8.42 -5.21 -1.67
CA GLU A 10 -7.62 -5.42 -2.87
C GLU A 10 -6.14 -5.14 -2.62
N ILE A 11 -5.78 -4.06 -1.93
CA ILE A 11 -4.38 -3.78 -1.56
C ILE A 11 -3.82 -4.91 -0.70
N PHE A 12 -4.59 -5.39 0.27
CA PHE A 12 -4.17 -6.52 1.12
C PHE A 12 -4.01 -7.81 0.33
N ALA A 13 -4.91 -8.07 -0.63
CA ALA A 13 -4.80 -9.20 -1.54
C ALA A 13 -3.55 -9.11 -2.41
N THR A 14 -3.22 -7.92 -2.93
CA THR A 14 -1.98 -7.68 -3.69
C THR A 14 -0.75 -7.95 -2.81
N ILE A 15 -0.72 -7.42 -1.58
CA ILE A 15 0.39 -7.68 -0.64
C ILE A 15 0.51 -9.19 -0.40
N ALA A 16 -0.59 -9.89 -0.08
CA ALA A 16 -0.60 -11.34 0.13
C ALA A 16 -0.14 -12.11 -1.13
N ALA A 17 -0.51 -11.64 -2.31
CA ALA A 17 -0.10 -12.19 -3.59
C ALA A 17 1.40 -11.96 -3.89
N LEU A 18 2.03 -11.00 -3.24
CA LEU A 18 3.48 -10.78 -3.32
C LEU A 18 4.26 -11.53 -2.24
N LEU A 19 3.66 -11.83 -1.07
CA LEU A 19 4.33 -12.58 -0.01
C LEU A 19 4.88 -13.92 -0.50
N VAL A 20 6.08 -14.29 -0.05
CA VAL A 20 6.64 -15.62 -0.28
C VAL A 20 5.79 -16.68 0.42
N ASP A 21 5.35 -16.39 1.65
CA ASP A 21 4.43 -17.25 2.41
C ASP A 21 2.97 -16.83 2.21
N LYS A 22 2.21 -17.65 1.47
CA LYS A 22 0.77 -17.44 1.23
C LYS A 22 -0.12 -17.80 2.42
N SER A 23 0.41 -18.49 3.43
CA SER A 23 -0.29 -18.76 4.68
C SER A 23 -0.30 -17.56 5.62
N GLN A 24 0.52 -16.54 5.34
CA GLN A 24 0.64 -15.38 6.19
C GLN A 24 -0.54 -14.43 5.98
N VAL A 25 -1.21 -14.07 7.07
CA VAL A 25 -2.37 -13.17 7.04
C VAL A 25 -1.89 -11.73 7.00
N VAL A 26 -2.31 -11.00 5.97
CA VAL A 26 -2.06 -9.56 5.87
C VAL A 26 -2.96 -8.81 6.86
N THR A 27 -2.34 -8.11 7.79
CA THR A 27 -3.02 -7.30 8.81
C THR A 27 -2.62 -5.84 8.67
N ASP A 28 -3.41 -4.91 9.21
CA ASP A 28 -3.07 -3.49 9.15
C ASP A 28 -1.77 -3.16 9.90
N THR A 29 -1.42 -3.93 10.94
CA THR A 29 -0.17 -3.79 11.70
C THR A 29 1.03 -4.47 11.05
N MET A 30 0.83 -5.19 9.94
CA MET A 30 1.87 -5.97 9.29
C MET A 30 2.96 -5.06 8.73
N PRO A 31 4.24 -5.23 9.14
CA PRO A 31 5.32 -4.40 8.62
C PRO A 31 5.61 -4.73 7.15
N LEU A 32 5.75 -3.70 6.30
CA LEU A 32 6.12 -3.86 4.89
C LEU A 32 7.60 -3.54 4.62
N ILE A 33 8.27 -2.82 5.52
CA ILE A 33 9.72 -2.54 5.45
C ILE A 33 10.39 -2.76 6.80
N GLY A 34 11.67 -3.12 6.77
CA GLY A 34 12.49 -3.34 7.96
C GLY A 34 12.78 -4.82 8.22
N GLY A 35 13.43 -5.11 9.36
CA GLY A 35 13.98 -6.44 9.65
C GLY A 35 12.96 -7.56 9.88
N ASP A 36 11.69 -7.22 10.16
CA ASP A 36 10.59 -8.17 10.36
C ASP A 36 9.61 -8.19 9.17
N SER A 37 9.93 -7.45 8.09
CA SER A 37 9.09 -7.42 6.90
C SER A 37 9.23 -8.71 6.09
N PRO A 38 8.11 -9.31 5.66
CA PRO A 38 8.12 -10.42 4.71
C PRO A 38 8.17 -9.97 3.24
N LEU A 39 8.34 -8.67 3.00
CA LEU A 39 8.57 -8.09 1.68
C LEU A 39 10.04 -7.67 1.54
N ASP A 40 10.70 -8.27 0.56
CA ASP A 40 12.00 -7.91 0.03
C ASP A 40 11.91 -6.71 -0.92
N SER A 41 13.06 -6.12 -1.26
CA SER A 41 13.18 -5.00 -2.19
C SER A 41 12.49 -5.23 -3.54
N MET A 42 12.47 -6.48 -4.03
CA MET A 42 11.80 -6.81 -5.30
C MET A 42 10.27 -6.75 -5.16
N GLN A 43 9.73 -7.34 -4.10
CA GLN A 43 8.29 -7.34 -3.84
C GLN A 43 7.78 -5.92 -3.56
N LEU A 44 8.61 -5.05 -2.96
CA LEU A 44 8.28 -3.63 -2.79
C LEU A 44 8.14 -2.90 -4.12
N ILE A 45 9.04 -3.16 -5.09
CA ILE A 45 8.95 -2.58 -6.43
C ILE A 45 7.66 -3.06 -7.13
N GLU A 46 7.36 -4.37 -7.07
CA GLU A 46 6.13 -4.91 -7.64
C GLU A 46 4.87 -4.35 -6.97
N LEU A 47 4.90 -4.18 -5.65
CA LEU A 47 3.81 -3.56 -4.90
C LEU A 47 3.58 -2.12 -5.36
N CYS A 48 4.64 -1.35 -5.58
CA CYS A 48 4.52 0.02 -6.07
C CYS A 48 3.84 0.09 -7.43
N LEU A 49 4.33 -0.71 -8.39
CA LEU A 49 3.77 -0.79 -9.74
C LEU A 49 2.30 -1.22 -9.72
N ALA A 50 1.95 -2.22 -8.91
CA ALA A 50 0.58 -2.69 -8.79
C ALA A 50 -0.36 -1.62 -8.20
N LEU A 51 0.12 -0.81 -7.26
CA LEU A 51 -0.64 0.29 -6.68
C LEU A 51 -0.80 1.47 -7.63
N GLU A 52 0.23 1.80 -8.41
CA GLU A 52 0.17 2.85 -9.44
C GLU A 52 -0.84 2.50 -10.55
N ASP A 53 -0.80 1.26 -11.04
CA ASP A 53 -1.77 0.76 -12.01
C ASP A 53 -3.20 0.81 -11.44
N LYS A 54 -3.35 0.43 -10.17
CA LYS A 54 -4.63 0.49 -9.46
C LYS A 54 -5.15 1.91 -9.33
N ALA A 55 -4.31 2.85 -8.88
CA ALA A 55 -4.68 4.24 -8.75
C ALA A 55 -5.11 4.82 -10.09
N THR A 56 -4.33 4.54 -11.14
CA THR A 56 -4.63 4.96 -12.51
C THR A 56 -5.99 4.42 -12.97
N THR A 57 -6.29 3.16 -12.66
CA THR A 57 -7.60 2.53 -12.91
C THR A 57 -8.74 3.22 -12.16
N LEU A 58 -8.46 3.73 -10.96
CA LEU A 58 -9.40 4.50 -10.14
C LEU A 58 -9.53 5.97 -10.61
N GLY A 59 -8.74 6.39 -11.61
CA GLY A 59 -8.79 7.73 -12.19
C GLY A 59 -7.95 8.77 -11.47
N PHE A 60 -6.96 8.36 -10.68
CA PHE A 60 -5.99 9.26 -10.06
C PHE A 60 -4.57 8.72 -10.16
N GLU A 61 -3.55 9.58 -10.08
CA GLU A 61 -2.17 9.13 -10.04
C GLU A 61 -1.72 9.05 -8.58
N PHE A 62 -1.21 7.88 -8.17
CA PHE A 62 -0.68 7.72 -6.82
C PHE A 62 0.72 8.31 -6.75
N ASP A 63 0.90 9.30 -5.89
CA ASP A 63 2.16 10.02 -5.76
C ASP A 63 2.98 9.44 -4.60
N TRP A 64 4.05 8.74 -4.97
CA TRP A 64 5.07 8.26 -4.04
C TRP A 64 5.97 9.39 -3.52
N THR A 65 6.06 10.51 -4.24
CA THR A 65 7.06 11.56 -4.01
C THR A 65 6.53 12.77 -3.24
N SER A 66 5.24 12.78 -2.91
CA SER A 66 4.59 13.90 -2.24
C SER A 66 5.35 14.33 -0.99
N ASP A 67 5.47 15.62 -0.71
CA ASP A 67 6.18 16.15 0.47
C ASP A 67 5.63 15.53 1.79
N THR A 68 4.33 15.21 1.78
CA THR A 68 3.62 14.42 2.80
C THR A 68 4.14 12.98 2.91
N ALA A 69 4.42 12.33 1.78
CA ALA A 69 5.00 10.99 1.66
C ALA A 69 6.52 10.99 1.92
N MET A 70 7.27 12.08 1.71
CA MET A 70 8.71 12.17 2.00
C MET A 70 9.01 12.50 3.48
N SER A 71 8.30 13.47 4.07
CA SER A 71 8.39 13.72 5.53
C SER A 71 7.81 12.55 6.35
N ARG A 72 6.87 11.77 5.78
CA ARG A 72 6.35 10.50 6.32
C ARG A 72 6.90 9.25 5.61
N SER A 73 8.03 9.33 4.89
CA SER A 73 8.55 8.18 4.10
C SER A 73 8.86 6.96 4.95
N ARG A 74 9.11 7.17 6.23
CA ARG A 74 9.28 6.09 7.21
C ARG A 74 7.97 5.46 7.70
N SER A 75 6.81 6.05 7.38
CA SER A 75 5.52 5.71 7.96
C SER A 75 4.54 5.06 6.98
N MET A 76 4.48 5.45 5.70
CA MET A 76 3.54 4.84 4.74
C MET A 76 3.86 3.37 4.44
N PHE A 77 5.13 3.05 4.24
CA PHE A 77 5.60 1.66 4.11
C PHE A 77 5.77 0.94 5.45
N ARG A 78 5.52 1.62 6.58
CA ARG A 78 5.77 1.03 7.90
C ARG A 78 4.88 -0.16 8.15
N THR A 79 3.62 -0.08 7.72
CA THR A 79 2.65 -1.16 7.87
C THR A 79 1.64 -1.15 6.73
N ALA A 80 1.03 -2.30 6.43
CA ALA A 80 -0.01 -2.42 5.40
C ALA A 80 -1.17 -1.44 5.62
N GLY A 81 -1.55 -1.21 6.88
CA GLY A 81 -2.61 -0.26 7.23
C GLY A 81 -2.24 1.19 6.94
N SER A 82 -0.97 1.57 7.16
CA SER A 82 -0.49 2.92 6.85
C SER A 82 -0.49 3.19 5.35
N LEU A 83 -0.12 2.20 4.54
CA LEU A 83 -0.14 2.29 3.08
C LEU A 83 -1.57 2.47 2.55
N VAL A 84 -2.52 1.65 3.02
CA VAL A 84 -3.93 1.76 2.63
C VAL A 84 -4.50 3.12 3.04
N ALA A 85 -4.21 3.58 4.25
CA ALA A 85 -4.69 4.87 4.74
C ALA A 85 -4.19 6.02 3.86
N GLU A 86 -2.91 5.98 3.45
CA GLU A 86 -2.34 6.99 2.55
C GLU A 86 -2.97 6.92 1.16
N PHE A 87 -3.13 5.72 0.59
CA PHE A 87 -3.77 5.50 -0.71
C PHE A 87 -5.19 6.07 -0.76
N VAL A 88 -5.98 5.76 0.27
CA VAL A 88 -7.34 6.27 0.44
C VAL A 88 -7.34 7.78 0.65
N SER A 89 -6.38 8.31 1.40
CA SER A 89 -6.26 9.75 1.66
C SER A 89 -5.94 10.53 0.39
N GLN A 90 -5.02 10.04 -0.46
CA GLN A 90 -4.71 10.67 -1.74
C GLN A 90 -5.90 10.61 -2.69
N MET A 91 -6.59 9.46 -2.72
CA MET A 91 -7.79 9.30 -3.52
C MET A 91 -8.92 10.25 -3.11
N GLY A 92 -9.16 10.42 -1.81
CA GLY A 92 -10.22 11.29 -1.29
C GLY A 92 -9.86 12.78 -1.20
N GLY A 93 -8.57 13.11 -1.30
CA GLY A 93 -8.02 14.47 -1.14
C GLY A 93 -8.05 15.32 -2.40
N ASN A 94 -8.43 14.77 -3.56
CA ASN A 94 -8.56 15.52 -4.81
C ASN A 94 -9.94 16.20 -4.86
N SER A 95 -10.10 17.34 -4.17
CA SER A 95 -11.25 18.25 -4.29
C SER A 95 -10.82 19.61 -4.82
#